data_AF-A0A1Q7ZQC5-F1
#
_entry.id   AF-A0A1Q7ZQC5-F1
#
_cell.length_a   1.000
_cell.length_b   1.000
_cell.length_c   1.000
_cell.angle_alpha   90.00
_cell.angle_beta   90.00
_cell.angle_gamma   90.00
#
_symmetry.space_group_name_H-M   'P 1'
#
loop_
_entity.id
_entity.type
_entity.pdbx_description
1 polymer ?
#
loop_
_entity_poly.entity_id
_entity_poly.type
_entity_poly.pdbx_seq_one_letter_code
_entity_poly.pdbx_strand_id
1 'polypeptide(L)'
;MVSTDEKTGIQALERLYPDVAMGPGRVQKRESEYVRHGTPCLIANLEVWCGWVIAPSIGPTRTEQDFEAHVEQTVNTDPLAGWVFIVDNLDTHQSESLVLYVAEACGIEVDLGVKGKSGVLESKASRALFLSEASHRIRFVYTPKHSSWLNQIEIWFSILVRKLLKRSSFSSLEDLR
;
A
#
# COMPACT_ATOMS: atom_id res chain seq x y z
N MET A 1 10.93 10.49 0.64
CA MET A 1 9.86 10.37 -0.38
C MET A 1 9.65 8.90 -0.67
N VAL A 2 8.41 8.46 -0.66
CA VAL A 2 8.02 7.06 -0.86
C VAL A 2 6.92 6.96 -1.92
N SER A 3 6.90 5.85 -2.65
CA SER A 3 5.80 5.45 -3.53
C SER A 3 4.98 4.39 -2.81
N THR A 4 3.69 4.63 -2.66
CA THR A 4 2.83 3.89 -1.74
C THR A 4 1.58 3.43 -2.47
N ASP A 5 1.21 2.18 -2.21
CA ASP A 5 0.02 1.55 -2.78
C ASP A 5 -0.33 0.28 -1.98
N GLU A 6 -1.54 -0.22 -2.17
CA GLU A 6 -2.02 -1.45 -1.55
C GLU A 6 -2.12 -2.60 -2.54
N LYS A 7 -1.46 -3.71 -2.19
CA LYS A 7 -1.68 -4.98 -2.85
C LYS A 7 -2.72 -5.79 -2.09
N THR A 8 -3.96 -5.72 -2.57
CA THR A 8 -5.07 -6.52 -2.04
C THR A 8 -5.08 -7.95 -2.58
N GLY A 9 -5.72 -8.85 -1.84
CA GLY A 9 -6.06 -10.19 -2.34
C GLY A 9 -4.83 -11.09 -2.57
N ILE A 10 -3.74 -10.86 -1.85
CA ILE A 10 -2.58 -11.78 -1.88
C ILE A 10 -3.08 -13.12 -1.36
N GLN A 11 -2.89 -14.23 -2.07
CA GLN A 11 -3.43 -15.52 -1.61
C GLN A 11 -2.35 -16.33 -0.89
N ALA A 12 -2.67 -16.84 0.31
CA ALA A 12 -1.91 -17.91 0.93
C ALA A 12 -2.33 -19.23 0.27
N LEU A 13 -1.46 -19.76 -0.60
CA LEU A 13 -1.72 -20.95 -1.40
C LEU A 13 -0.78 -22.08 -0.97
N GLU A 14 -1.35 -23.19 -0.53
CA GLU A 14 -0.60 -24.42 -0.23
C GLU A 14 -0.75 -25.40 -1.38
N ARG A 15 0.36 -25.95 -1.89
CA ARG A 15 0.32 -27.00 -2.91
C ARG A 15 -0.12 -28.30 -2.28
N LEU A 16 -1.09 -28.97 -2.93
CA LEU A 16 -1.60 -30.26 -2.45
C LEU A 16 -0.55 -31.38 -2.48
N TYR A 17 0.39 -31.32 -3.44
CA TYR A 17 1.44 -32.31 -3.62
C TYR A 17 2.80 -31.66 -3.93
N PRO A 18 3.92 -32.36 -3.68
CA PRO A 18 5.25 -31.90 -4.07
C PRO A 18 5.41 -31.79 -5.60
N ASP A 19 6.26 -30.84 -6.03
CA ASP A 19 6.63 -30.74 -7.45
C ASP A 19 7.30 -32.02 -7.96
N VAL A 20 7.03 -32.37 -9.21
CA VAL A 20 7.71 -33.49 -9.86
C VAL A 20 9.07 -33.00 -10.36
N ALA A 21 10.12 -33.60 -9.80
CA ALA A 21 11.50 -33.28 -10.13
C ALA A 21 11.80 -33.42 -11.63
N MET A 22 12.76 -32.63 -12.10
CA MET A 22 13.26 -32.72 -13.46
C MET A 22 13.97 -34.06 -13.72
N GLY A 23 13.92 -34.52 -14.97
CA GLY A 23 14.66 -35.71 -15.43
C GLY A 23 15.03 -35.58 -16.91
N PRO A 24 15.83 -36.51 -17.47
CA PRO A 24 16.18 -36.48 -18.89
C PRO A 24 14.92 -36.43 -19.77
N GLY A 25 14.79 -35.37 -20.59
CA GLY A 25 13.60 -35.13 -21.43
C GLY A 25 12.33 -34.68 -20.70
N ARG A 26 12.38 -34.45 -19.38
CA ARG A 26 11.24 -34.01 -18.57
C ARG A 26 11.58 -32.72 -17.83
N VAL A 27 10.94 -31.62 -18.24
CA VAL A 27 10.94 -30.37 -17.48
C VAL A 27 10.26 -30.58 -16.13
N GLN A 28 10.68 -29.84 -15.10
CA GLN A 28 10.00 -29.84 -13.80
C GLN A 28 8.52 -29.51 -14.01
N LYS A 29 7.63 -30.30 -13.40
CA LYS A 29 6.20 -29.99 -13.36
C LYS A 29 5.88 -29.43 -11.98
N ARG A 30 5.28 -28.24 -11.96
CA ARG A 30 4.75 -27.68 -10.72
C ARG A 30 3.34 -28.20 -10.49
N GLU A 31 3.05 -28.47 -9.23
CA GLU A 31 1.70 -28.81 -8.83
C GLU A 31 0.76 -27.64 -9.11
N SER A 32 -0.38 -27.93 -9.74
CA SER A 32 -1.38 -26.95 -10.14
C SER A 32 -2.55 -26.88 -9.17
N GLU A 33 -2.80 -27.95 -8.42
CA GLU A 33 -3.84 -27.98 -7.40
C GLU A 33 -3.33 -27.35 -6.09
N TYR A 34 -4.20 -26.59 -5.43
CA TYR A 34 -3.85 -25.88 -4.21
C TYR A 34 -5.03 -25.72 -3.25
N VAL A 35 -4.70 -25.55 -1.97
CA VAL A 35 -5.63 -25.14 -0.90
C VAL A 35 -5.44 -23.65 -0.63
N ARG A 36 -6.55 -22.93 -0.38
CA ARG A 36 -6.54 -21.51 -0.04
C ARG A 36 -6.68 -21.32 1.45
N HIS A 37 -5.78 -20.55 2.05
CA HIS A 37 -5.77 -20.26 3.49
C HIS A 37 -6.24 -18.85 3.85
N GLY A 38 -6.67 -18.06 2.86
CA GLY A 38 -7.16 -16.70 3.03
C GLY A 38 -6.38 -15.70 2.19
N THR A 39 -6.73 -14.42 2.34
CA THR A 39 -6.14 -13.35 1.54
C THR A 39 -5.88 -12.06 2.35
N PRO A 40 -4.63 -11.73 2.73
CA PRO A 40 -4.36 -10.45 3.34
C PRO A 40 -4.20 -9.35 2.28
N CYS A 41 -4.26 -8.12 2.77
CA CYS A 41 -3.85 -6.91 2.09
C CYS A 41 -2.47 -6.49 2.60
N LEU A 42 -1.58 -6.13 1.68
CA LEU A 42 -0.30 -5.51 1.98
C LEU A 42 -0.35 -4.04 1.57
N ILE A 43 -0.10 -3.13 2.50
CA ILE A 43 0.18 -1.72 2.22
C ILE A 43 1.69 -1.53 2.37
N ALA A 44 2.34 -0.97 1.35
CA ALA A 44 3.79 -0.88 1.32
C ALA A 44 4.29 0.46 0.79
N ASN A 45 5.39 0.93 1.35
CA ASN A 45 6.13 2.10 0.88
C ASN A 45 7.42 1.67 0.20
N LEU A 46 7.58 2.00 -1.07
CA LEU A 46 8.86 1.91 -1.77
C LEU A 46 9.59 3.24 -1.62
N GLU A 47 10.73 3.22 -0.94
CA GLU A 47 11.63 4.36 -0.87
C GLU A 47 12.30 4.58 -2.24
N VAL A 48 11.95 5.70 -2.89
CA VAL A 48 12.20 5.92 -4.32
C VAL A 48 13.70 5.99 -4.66
N TRP A 49 14.53 6.50 -3.74
CA TRP A 49 15.94 6.74 -4.06
C TRP A 49 16.79 5.46 -4.03
N CYS A 50 16.45 4.50 -3.18
CA CYS A 50 17.25 3.30 -2.91
C CYS A 50 16.53 1.98 -3.25
N GLY A 51 15.21 2.02 -3.46
CA GLY A 51 14.39 0.86 -3.81
C GLY A 51 14.07 -0.07 -2.65
N TRP A 52 14.23 0.37 -1.40
CA TRP A 52 13.86 -0.41 -0.22
C TRP A 52 12.37 -0.29 0.08
N VAL A 53 11.76 -1.37 0.56
CA VAL A 53 10.42 -1.30 1.14
C VAL A 53 10.54 -1.02 2.63
N ILE A 54 9.84 0.01 3.09
CA ILE A 54 9.89 0.47 4.48
C ILE A 54 8.51 0.41 5.12
N ALA A 55 8.48 0.12 6.43
CA ALA A 55 7.28 0.10 7.27
C ALA A 55 6.04 -0.56 6.61
N PRO A 56 6.13 -1.77 6.03
CA PRO A 56 4.96 -2.42 5.44
C PRO A 56 3.91 -2.76 6.51
N SER A 57 2.64 -2.70 6.13
CA SER A 57 1.51 -3.12 6.98
C SER A 57 0.75 -4.25 6.28
N ILE A 58 0.52 -5.35 6.99
CA ILE A 58 -0.21 -6.51 6.47
C ILE A 58 -1.45 -6.75 7.34
N GLY A 59 -2.63 -6.64 6.72
CA GLY A 59 -3.91 -6.73 7.42
C GLY A 59 -4.95 -7.55 6.64
N PRO A 60 -6.09 -7.86 7.26
CA PRO A 60 -7.19 -8.57 6.59
C PRO A 60 -7.97 -7.69 5.61
N THR A 61 -7.89 -6.36 5.73
CA THR A 61 -8.74 -5.39 5.04
C THR A 61 -7.94 -4.30 4.33
N ARG A 62 -8.64 -3.52 3.50
CA ARG A 62 -8.16 -2.27 2.90
C ARG A 62 -9.22 -1.19 3.10
N THR A 63 -9.20 -0.55 4.27
CA THR A 63 -10.09 0.54 4.66
C THR A 63 -9.37 1.89 4.70
N GLU A 64 -10.11 2.99 4.87
CA GLU A 64 -9.49 4.31 5.07
C GLU A 64 -8.71 4.37 6.39
N GLN A 65 -9.11 3.61 7.41
CA GLN A 65 -8.41 3.49 8.69
C GLN A 65 -7.11 2.69 8.53
N ASP A 66 -7.12 1.62 7.73
CA ASP A 66 -5.92 0.83 7.46
C ASP A 66 -4.84 1.69 6.77
N PHE A 67 -5.26 2.53 5.81
CA PHE A 67 -4.33 3.41 5.09
C PHE A 67 -3.79 4.54 5.98
N GLU A 68 -4.65 5.18 6.77
CA GLU A 68 -4.24 6.21 7.72
C GLU A 68 -3.26 5.66 8.77
N ALA A 69 -3.57 4.51 9.38
CA ALA A 69 -2.67 3.83 10.32
C ALA A 69 -1.32 3.46 9.68
N HIS A 70 -1.31 3.07 8.40
CA HIS A 70 -0.06 2.81 7.67
C HIS A 70 0.77 4.08 7.48
N VAL A 71 0.14 5.20 7.12
CA VAL A 71 0.81 6.50 6.99
C VAL A 71 1.36 6.94 8.35
N GLU A 72 0.56 6.82 9.43
CA GLU A 72 0.98 7.13 10.79
C GLU A 72 2.19 6.29 11.20
N GLN A 73 2.13 4.97 11.03
CA GLN A 73 3.23 4.05 11.31
C GLN A 73 4.50 4.47 10.57
N THR A 74 4.37 4.88 9.31
CA THR A 74 5.49 5.31 8.47
C THR A 74 6.09 6.62 8.97
N VAL A 75 5.26 7.63 9.22
CA VAL A 75 5.71 8.93 9.74
C VAL A 75 6.36 8.77 11.11
N ASN A 76 5.87 7.87 11.95
CA ASN A 76 6.46 7.59 13.26
C ASN A 76 7.87 6.96 13.20
N THR A 77 8.33 6.48 12.04
CA THR A 77 9.73 6.06 11.86
C THR A 77 10.71 7.24 11.88
N ASP A 78 10.26 8.43 11.46
CA ASP A 78 10.96 9.71 11.63
C ASP A 78 9.93 10.84 11.73
N PRO A 79 9.48 11.18 12.95
CA PRO A 79 8.43 12.18 13.15
C PRO A 79 8.82 13.60 12.75
N LEU A 80 10.12 13.91 12.63
CA LEU A 80 10.60 15.25 12.31
C LEU A 80 10.88 15.41 10.80
N ALA A 81 11.04 14.32 10.07
CA ALA A 81 11.24 14.34 8.63
C ALA A 81 10.03 14.90 7.86
N GLY A 82 10.34 15.47 6.69
CA GLY A 82 9.38 15.79 5.65
C GLY A 82 9.04 14.53 4.85
N TRP A 83 7.77 14.14 4.89
CA TRP A 83 7.26 12.96 4.20
C TRP A 83 6.50 13.36 2.93
N VAL A 84 6.88 12.70 1.83
CA VAL A 84 6.21 12.86 0.53
C VAL A 84 5.78 11.47 0.08
N PHE A 85 4.47 11.27 0.01
CA PHE A 85 3.85 10.01 -0.42
C PHE A 85 3.36 10.16 -1.88
N ILE A 86 3.92 9.37 -2.79
CA ILE A 86 3.41 9.26 -4.16
C ILE A 86 2.35 8.16 -4.17
N VAL A 87 1.12 8.53 -4.52
CA VAL A 87 -0.06 7.65 -4.43
C VAL A 87 -0.94 7.78 -5.67
N ASP A 88 -1.82 6.81 -5.89
CA ASP A 88 -2.90 6.96 -6.87
C ASP A 88 -4.08 7.79 -6.30
N ASN A 89 -5.19 7.87 -7.03
CA ASN A 89 -6.35 8.69 -6.64
C ASN A 89 -7.44 7.86 -5.93
N LEU A 90 -7.09 6.75 -5.27
CA LEU A 90 -8.06 5.97 -4.51
C LEU A 90 -8.70 6.82 -3.41
N ASP A 91 -9.97 6.53 -3.12
CA ASP A 91 -10.75 7.27 -2.12
C ASP A 91 -10.12 7.25 -0.72
N THR A 92 -9.43 6.16 -0.37
CA THR A 92 -8.69 6.00 0.90
C THR A 92 -7.51 6.95 1.00
N HIS A 93 -6.85 7.28 -0.12
CA HIS A 93 -5.75 8.24 -0.19
C HIS A 93 -6.20 9.71 -0.13
N GLN A 94 -7.52 9.93 -0.14
CA GLN A 94 -8.16 11.24 -0.06
C GLN A 94 -9.23 11.22 1.04
N SER A 95 -9.05 10.40 2.07
CA SER A 95 -10.01 10.19 3.15
C SER A 95 -10.08 11.38 4.11
N GLU A 96 -11.14 11.43 4.90
CA GLU A 96 -11.26 12.41 5.99
C GLU A 96 -10.28 12.09 7.12
N SER A 97 -10.13 10.82 7.48
CA SER A 97 -9.18 10.38 8.52
C SER A 97 -7.76 10.84 8.23
N LEU A 98 -7.33 10.72 6.97
CA LEU A 98 -6.01 11.12 6.54
C LEU A 98 -5.79 12.63 6.62
N VAL A 99 -6.81 13.43 6.28
CA VAL A 99 -6.74 14.90 6.42
C VAL A 99 -6.62 15.30 7.88
N LEU A 100 -7.43 14.71 8.76
CA LEU A 100 -7.38 14.97 10.19
C LEU A 100 -6.01 14.62 10.77
N TYR A 101 -5.49 13.43 10.43
CA TYR A 101 -4.16 12.99 10.83
C TYR A 101 -3.05 13.96 10.36
N VAL A 102 -3.06 14.36 9.09
CA VAL A 102 -2.04 15.28 8.55
C VAL A 102 -2.12 16.64 9.23
N ALA A 103 -3.33 17.16 9.47
CA ALA A 103 -3.53 18.42 10.18
C ALA A 103 -2.94 18.36 11.60
N GLU A 104 -3.27 17.31 12.35
CA GLU A 104 -2.74 17.09 13.70
C GLU A 104 -1.21 16.92 13.71
N ALA A 105 -0.69 15.99 12.91
CA ALA A 105 0.73 15.67 12.87
C ALA A 105 1.59 16.85 12.37
N CYS A 106 1.03 17.75 11.55
CA CYS A 106 1.72 18.96 11.10
C CYS A 106 1.45 20.19 11.99
N GLY A 107 0.60 20.09 13.03
CA GLY A 107 0.24 21.22 13.89
C GLY A 107 -0.52 22.32 13.16
N ILE A 108 -1.39 21.96 12.20
CA ILE A 108 -2.13 22.90 11.36
C ILE A 108 -3.45 23.24 12.06
N GLU A 109 -3.53 24.44 12.61
CA GLU A 109 -4.72 24.96 13.29
C GLU A 109 -5.66 25.67 12.31
N VAL A 110 -6.43 24.91 11.54
CA VAL A 110 -7.45 25.45 10.61
C VAL A 110 -8.80 24.76 10.82
N ASP A 111 -9.88 25.49 10.56
CA ASP A 111 -11.21 24.88 10.46
C ASP A 111 -11.29 24.05 9.17
N LEU A 112 -11.28 22.73 9.30
CA LEU A 112 -11.35 21.79 8.19
C LEU A 112 -12.77 21.66 7.61
N GLY A 113 -13.78 22.21 8.28
CA GLY A 113 -15.18 22.15 7.88
C GLY A 113 -15.86 20.82 8.20
N VAL A 114 -16.93 20.50 7.47
CA VAL A 114 -17.76 19.32 7.73
C VAL A 114 -17.80 18.43 6.48
N LYS A 115 -17.55 17.12 6.67
CA LYS A 115 -17.53 16.14 5.58
C LYS A 115 -18.77 16.24 4.70
N GLY A 116 -18.56 16.40 3.39
CA GLY A 116 -19.64 16.47 2.42
C GLY A 116 -20.45 17.76 2.44
N LYS A 117 -20.04 18.78 3.22
CA LYS A 117 -20.79 20.03 3.39
C LYS A 117 -19.96 21.31 3.22
N SER A 118 -18.77 21.39 3.81
CA SER A 118 -17.98 22.62 3.80
C SER A 118 -16.49 22.40 4.04
N GLY A 119 -15.67 23.37 3.64
CA GLY A 119 -14.25 23.43 3.95
C GLY A 119 -13.40 22.38 3.24
N VAL A 120 -12.26 22.03 3.84
CA VAL A 120 -11.37 20.98 3.31
C VAL A 120 -12.11 19.65 3.19
N LEU A 121 -12.99 19.31 4.13
CA LEU A 121 -13.70 18.04 4.16
C LEU A 121 -14.92 17.96 3.21
N GLU A 122 -15.26 19.05 2.52
CA GLU A 122 -16.42 19.11 1.63
C GLU A 122 -16.41 18.03 0.53
N SER A 123 -15.28 17.88 -0.16
CA SER A 123 -15.17 17.00 -1.33
C SER A 123 -13.87 16.20 -1.31
N LYS A 124 -13.74 15.22 -2.21
CA LYS A 124 -12.44 14.55 -2.41
C LYS A 124 -11.40 15.48 -3.00
N ALA A 125 -11.82 16.41 -3.86
CA ALA A 125 -10.93 17.37 -4.50
C ALA A 125 -10.33 18.35 -3.48
N SER A 126 -11.14 18.88 -2.56
CA SER A 126 -10.68 19.78 -1.50
C SER A 126 -9.74 19.07 -0.52
N ARG A 127 -10.04 17.81 -0.17
CA ARG A 127 -9.14 16.96 0.63
C ARG A 127 -7.81 16.70 -0.09
N ALA A 128 -7.84 16.31 -1.36
CA ALA A 128 -6.62 16.09 -2.14
C ALA A 128 -5.76 17.36 -2.26
N LEU A 129 -6.38 18.53 -2.43
CA LEU A 129 -5.66 19.81 -2.45
C LEU A 129 -4.97 20.08 -1.12
N PHE A 130 -5.67 19.92 0.01
CA PHE A 130 -5.06 20.05 1.33
C PHE A 130 -3.91 19.07 1.55
N LEU A 131 -4.11 17.80 1.18
CA LEU A 131 -3.07 16.77 1.33
C LEU A 131 -1.87 17.01 0.41
N SER A 132 -2.03 17.76 -0.69
CA SER A 132 -0.95 18.07 -1.64
C SER A 132 -0.19 19.35 -1.31
N GLU A 133 -0.60 20.10 -0.29
CA GLU A 133 -0.04 21.42 0.00
C GLU A 133 1.46 21.34 0.31
N ALA A 134 2.24 22.20 -0.36
CA ALA A 134 3.69 22.12 -0.34
C ALA A 134 4.30 22.56 1.00
N SER A 135 3.58 23.40 1.75
CA SER A 135 4.00 23.84 3.09
C SER A 135 3.82 22.76 4.15
N HIS A 136 3.05 21.70 3.89
CA HIS A 136 2.88 20.62 4.86
C HIS A 136 4.12 19.75 4.95
N ARG A 137 4.47 19.37 6.19
CA ARG A 137 5.57 18.43 6.46
C ARG A 137 5.24 17.04 5.90
N ILE A 138 3.97 16.64 5.97
CA ILE A 138 3.46 15.40 5.40
C ILE A 138 2.57 15.79 4.21
N ARG A 139 2.94 15.37 3.00
CA ARG A 139 2.17 15.67 1.79
C ARG A 139 2.08 14.51 0.81
N PHE A 140 1.08 14.58 -0.04
CA PHE A 140 0.73 13.56 -1.02
C PHE A 140 0.89 14.11 -2.43
N VAL A 141 1.50 13.31 -3.31
CA VAL A 141 1.63 13.59 -4.73
C VAL A 141 0.81 12.54 -5.47
N TYR A 142 -0.30 12.99 -6.04
CA TYR A 142 -1.22 12.11 -6.76
C TYR A 142 -0.74 11.90 -8.20
N THR A 143 -0.60 10.64 -8.60
CA THR A 143 -0.35 10.29 -10.01
C THR A 143 -1.55 10.67 -10.89
N PRO A 144 -1.38 10.96 -12.19
CA PRO A 144 -2.52 11.14 -13.09
C PRO A 144 -3.43 9.91 -13.08
N LYS A 145 -4.74 10.13 -13.25
CA LYS A 145 -5.70 9.03 -13.34
C LYS A 145 -5.31 8.04 -14.44
N HIS A 146 -5.56 6.76 -14.19
CA HIS A 146 -5.22 5.65 -15.10
C HIS A 146 -3.72 5.55 -15.46
N SER A 147 -2.84 6.06 -14.61
CA SER A 147 -1.38 6.05 -14.83
C SER A 147 -0.63 5.26 -13.76
N SER A 148 -1.09 4.05 -13.43
CA SER A 148 -0.43 3.17 -12.45
C SER A 148 1.03 2.87 -12.79
N TRP A 149 1.41 2.93 -14.06
CA TRP A 149 2.80 2.79 -14.53
C TRP A 149 3.75 3.88 -14.00
N LEU A 150 3.24 5.01 -13.51
CA LEU A 150 4.02 6.05 -12.82
C LEU A 150 4.23 5.73 -11.33
N ASN A 151 3.39 4.89 -10.72
CA ASN A 151 3.51 4.51 -9.31
C ASN A 151 4.56 3.40 -9.16
N GLN A 152 5.77 3.74 -8.73
CA GLN A 152 6.93 2.83 -8.76
C GLN A 152 6.76 1.57 -7.91
N ILE A 153 6.01 1.64 -6.82
CA ILE A 153 5.66 0.49 -5.98
C ILE A 153 4.96 -0.64 -6.77
N GLU A 154 4.22 -0.33 -7.84
CA GLU A 154 3.58 -1.34 -8.69
C GLU A 154 4.60 -2.22 -9.44
N ILE A 155 5.78 -1.67 -9.74
CA ILE A 155 6.92 -2.43 -10.28
C ILE A 155 7.42 -3.41 -9.21
N TRP A 156 7.54 -2.95 -7.97
CA TRP A 156 7.96 -3.79 -6.85
C TRP A 156 6.94 -4.91 -6.57
N PHE A 157 5.64 -4.62 -6.54
CA PHE A 157 4.60 -5.63 -6.43
C PHE A 157 4.66 -6.66 -7.56
N SER A 158 4.94 -6.23 -8.79
CA SER A 158 5.15 -7.13 -9.93
C SER A 158 6.38 -8.04 -9.74
N ILE A 159 7.41 -7.59 -9.03
CA ILE A 159 8.57 -8.40 -8.66
C ILE A 159 8.20 -9.39 -7.54
N LEU A 160 7.54 -8.92 -6.47
CA LEU A 160 7.07 -9.74 -5.36
C LEU A 160 6.23 -10.92 -5.85
N VAL A 161 5.25 -10.65 -6.72
CA VAL A 161 4.39 -11.70 -7.29
C VAL A 161 5.19 -12.71 -8.09
N ARG A 162 6.03 -12.25 -9.02
CA ARG A 162 6.74 -13.14 -9.95
C ARG A 162 7.83 -13.96 -9.27
N LYS A 163 8.52 -13.38 -8.29
CA LYS A 163 9.69 -14.02 -7.66
C LYS A 163 9.33 -14.85 -6.44
N LEU A 164 8.39 -14.38 -5.61
CA LEU A 164 8.01 -15.03 -4.35
C LEU A 164 6.65 -15.71 -4.48
N LEU A 165 5.56 -14.94 -4.57
CA LEU A 165 4.19 -15.47 -4.38
C LEU A 165 3.81 -16.56 -5.38
N LYS A 166 4.23 -16.45 -6.66
CA LYS A 166 3.95 -17.49 -7.68
C LYS A 166 4.74 -18.79 -7.50
N ARG A 167 5.76 -18.80 -6.65
CA ARG A 167 6.72 -19.91 -6.52
C ARG A 167 6.70 -20.55 -5.14
N SER A 168 6.25 -19.82 -4.13
CA SER A 168 6.10 -20.33 -2.76
C SER A 168 4.86 -21.20 -2.60
N SER A 169 4.80 -21.90 -1.47
CA SER A 169 3.66 -22.64 -0.96
C SER A 169 3.53 -22.24 0.51
N PHE A 170 2.36 -21.74 0.91
CA PHE A 170 2.12 -21.23 2.26
C PHE A 170 0.97 -22.00 2.89
N SER A 171 1.21 -22.64 4.04
CA SER A 171 0.21 -23.48 4.73
C SER A 171 -0.71 -22.68 5.67
N SER A 172 -0.51 -21.37 5.79
CA SER A 172 -1.35 -20.48 6.59
C SER A 172 -1.16 -19.01 6.19
N LEU A 173 -1.99 -18.11 6.72
CA LEU A 173 -1.78 -16.66 6.61
C LEU A 173 -0.54 -16.18 7.35
N GLU A 174 -0.18 -16.84 8.45
CA GLU A 174 0.98 -16.46 9.25
C GLU A 174 2.29 -16.78 8.53
N ASP A 175 2.34 -17.92 7.83
CA ASP A 175 3.47 -18.32 6.99
C ASP A 175 3.69 -17.40 5.78
N LEU A 176 2.64 -16.69 5.35
CA LEU A 176 2.70 -15.71 4.26
C LEU A 176 3.23 -14.32 4.72
N ARG A 177 3.12 -13.99 6.01
CA ARG A 177 3.44 -12.66 6.56
C ARG A 177 4.95 -12.45 6.70
#